data_AF-A0A165AI39-F1
#
_entry.id   AF-A0A165AI39-F1
#
_cell.length_a   1.000
_cell.length_b   1.000
_cell.length_c   1.000
_cell.angle_alpha   90.00
_cell.angle_beta   90.00
_cell.angle_gamma   90.00
#
_symmetry.space_group_name_H-M   'P 1'
#
loop_
_entity.id
_entity.type
_entity.pdbx_description
1 polymer ?
#
loop_
_entity_poly.entity_id
_entity_poly.type
_entity_poly.pdbx_seq_one_letter_code
_entity_poly.pdbx_strand_id
1 'polypeptide(L)'
;TAGSSGDGSQASPPDLSNELATLNNKLIDAINHQAKLDDTLAATRADLDAARKKIHSLEAQGQNYSDMIAKGVLVKKADTEGERLRLLAKLEEEIRMKDAAEKGRKGIEQELESLTAALFEEANKMVAAARKDREAAERKNEQLRSQIKDMEVLLASHQEQLAELKTVMQQMSSDRDETETTANASTAPSTPALGNQDGFGKNFESLGLAPNHSAMEDVPAQPLSFPHLLHPVLRTDLQAYDDFHALLQISKTAPPSRASSGSYGSLNVMGLRNLAAQASSTSSAGNNPNSPSATPSSDGPLQLVSLKETPFYKRALVEDVEPTLRLETAPGLSWLARRTVVNSMTDGSLVVEPIPSAAKRYPFTCALCGESRKGDEYARTHRFRVSENESAQRYPLCTFCLARVRVTCDFVGFLRMVRDGHWRAVGEEGEKAAWEECVRLRERMFWTRIGGGVVPAFVQV
;
A
#
# COMPACT_ATOMS: atom_id res chain seq x y z
N THR A 1 142.43 4.95 -86.50
CA THR A 1 142.19 5.68 -87.77
C THR A 1 140.83 6.36 -87.68
N ALA A 2 140.79 7.69 -87.88
CA ALA A 2 139.66 8.61 -88.17
C ALA A 2 138.29 8.38 -87.47
N GLY A 3 137.71 9.32 -86.69
CA GLY A 3 137.08 10.59 -87.13
C GLY A 3 135.67 10.31 -87.69
N SER A 4 134.55 11.01 -87.46
CA SER A 4 134.15 12.25 -86.79
C SER A 4 132.62 12.36 -86.95
N SER A 5 131.92 13.03 -86.01
CA SER A 5 130.57 13.67 -86.15
C SER A 5 129.35 12.74 -86.34
N GLY A 6 128.21 12.81 -85.66
CA GLY A 6 127.55 13.86 -84.89
C GLY A 6 126.12 14.05 -85.45
N ASP A 7 125.06 13.63 -84.73
CA ASP A 7 123.79 14.37 -84.58
C ASP A 7 122.84 13.66 -83.58
N GLY A 8 122.02 14.43 -82.87
CA GLY A 8 121.26 14.00 -81.69
C GLY A 8 119.85 13.44 -81.95
N SER A 9 119.29 12.80 -80.92
CA SER A 9 117.91 12.98 -80.40
C SER A 9 117.53 11.85 -79.42
N GLN A 10 116.88 12.21 -78.31
CA GLN A 10 116.41 11.33 -77.23
C GLN A 10 115.34 10.32 -77.69
N ALA A 11 115.36 9.10 -77.13
CA ALA A 11 114.17 8.23 -77.04
C ALA A 11 114.26 7.21 -75.88
N SER A 12 113.22 7.12 -75.06
CA SER A 12 112.90 6.03 -74.09
C SER A 12 111.35 5.97 -73.95
N PRO A 13 110.72 4.92 -73.36
CA PRO A 13 110.38 3.59 -73.91
C PRO A 13 108.83 3.35 -74.00
N PRO A 14 108.32 2.40 -74.85
CA PRO A 14 106.88 2.21 -75.06
C PRO A 14 106.16 1.13 -74.20
N ASP A 15 106.86 0.32 -73.39
CA ASP A 15 106.24 -0.85 -72.72
C ASP A 15 105.70 -0.53 -71.30
N LEU A 16 106.41 0.28 -70.51
CA LEU A 16 105.91 0.74 -69.19
C LEU A 16 104.65 1.60 -69.31
N SER A 17 104.49 2.36 -70.39
CA SER A 17 103.31 3.20 -70.59
C SER A 17 102.03 2.38 -70.79
N ASN A 18 102.13 1.20 -71.41
CA ASN A 18 100.98 0.33 -71.63
C ASN A 18 100.55 -0.38 -70.34
N GLU A 19 101.50 -0.89 -69.55
CA GLU A 19 101.20 -1.46 -68.23
C GLU A 19 100.62 -0.41 -67.28
N LEU A 20 101.21 0.78 -67.23
CA LEU A 20 100.67 1.92 -66.46
C LEU A 20 99.28 2.32 -66.94
N ALA A 21 99.00 2.29 -68.23
CA ALA A 21 97.65 2.55 -68.76
C ALA A 21 96.64 1.47 -68.34
N THR A 22 97.02 0.19 -68.37
CA THR A 22 96.12 -0.91 -67.91
C THR A 22 95.88 -0.87 -66.40
N LEU A 23 96.91 -0.55 -65.60
CA LEU A 23 96.79 -0.36 -64.15
C LEU A 23 95.95 0.87 -63.81
N ASN A 24 96.13 1.97 -64.54
CA ASN A 24 95.31 3.17 -64.40
C ASN A 24 93.84 2.89 -64.75
N ASN A 25 93.56 2.17 -65.84
CA ASN A 25 92.20 1.77 -66.19
C ASN A 25 91.56 0.87 -65.13
N LYS A 26 92.30 -0.12 -64.61
CA LYS A 26 91.82 -0.98 -63.50
C LYS A 26 91.59 -0.20 -62.22
N LEU A 27 92.43 0.79 -61.93
CA LEU A 27 92.26 1.67 -60.78
C LEU A 27 90.99 2.53 -60.95
N ILE A 28 90.78 3.11 -62.13
CA ILE A 28 89.59 3.87 -62.47
C ILE A 28 88.34 2.99 -62.37
N ASP A 29 88.36 1.77 -62.90
CA ASP A 29 87.26 0.80 -62.81
C ASP A 29 86.98 0.38 -61.35
N ALA A 30 88.03 0.18 -60.55
CA ALA A 30 87.90 -0.12 -59.12
C ALA A 30 87.33 1.07 -58.33
N ILE A 31 87.74 2.30 -58.64
CA ILE A 31 87.19 3.53 -58.04
C ILE A 31 85.72 3.71 -58.43
N ASN A 32 85.37 3.49 -59.70
CA ASN A 32 83.98 3.54 -60.18
C ASN A 32 83.11 2.46 -59.54
N HIS A 33 83.65 1.25 -59.37
CA HIS A 33 82.97 0.17 -58.67
C HIS A 33 82.78 0.49 -57.18
N GLN A 34 83.80 1.05 -56.52
CA GLN A 34 83.73 1.50 -55.14
C GLN A 34 82.66 2.59 -54.97
N ALA A 35 82.61 3.58 -55.85
CA ALA A 35 81.58 4.63 -55.83
C ALA A 35 80.17 4.04 -56.00
N LYS A 36 79.97 3.08 -56.92
CA LYS A 36 78.69 2.41 -57.10
C LYS A 36 78.29 1.58 -55.88
N LEU A 37 79.23 0.92 -55.22
CA LEU A 37 78.99 0.21 -53.98
C LEU A 37 78.58 1.18 -52.86
N ASP A 38 79.27 2.32 -52.73
CA ASP A 38 78.96 3.33 -51.73
C ASP A 38 77.58 3.97 -51.99
N ASP A 39 77.21 4.22 -53.24
CA ASP A 39 75.89 4.72 -53.64
C ASP A 39 74.77 3.70 -53.32
N THR A 40 74.98 2.43 -53.68
CA THR A 40 74.00 1.36 -53.39
C THR A 40 73.88 1.09 -51.89
N LEU A 41 74.98 1.19 -51.15
CA LEU A 41 74.99 1.09 -49.70
C LEU A 41 74.30 2.29 -49.04
N ALA A 42 74.46 3.50 -49.57
CA ALA A 42 73.72 4.68 -49.10
C ALA A 42 72.22 4.55 -49.38
N ALA A 43 71.83 4.11 -50.58
CA ALA A 43 70.44 3.88 -50.95
C ALA A 43 69.77 2.81 -50.05
N THR A 44 70.43 1.66 -49.87
CA THR A 44 69.91 0.59 -49.01
C THR A 44 69.82 1.00 -47.55
N ARG A 45 70.74 1.84 -47.03
CA ARG A 45 70.62 2.43 -45.69
C ARG A 45 69.43 3.37 -45.57
N ALA A 46 69.20 4.22 -46.57
CA ALA A 46 68.05 5.12 -46.59
C ALA A 46 66.72 4.35 -46.65
N ASP A 47 66.65 3.30 -47.46
CA ASP A 47 65.48 2.41 -47.54
C ASP A 47 65.24 1.65 -46.23
N LEU A 48 66.31 1.20 -45.58
CA LEU A 48 66.25 0.53 -44.29
C LEU A 48 65.73 1.48 -43.20
N ASP A 49 66.21 2.73 -43.17
CA ASP A 49 65.73 3.74 -42.24
C ASP A 49 64.26 4.12 -42.51
N ALA A 50 63.85 4.20 -43.77
CA ALA A 50 62.45 4.42 -44.15
C ALA A 50 61.55 3.24 -43.70
N ALA A 51 62.01 2.01 -43.92
CA ALA A 51 61.31 0.80 -43.48
C ALA A 51 61.19 0.73 -41.96
N ARG A 52 62.28 1.04 -41.22
CA ARG A 52 62.28 1.10 -39.75
C ARG A 52 61.30 2.14 -39.22
N LYS A 53 61.27 3.34 -39.80
CA LYS A 53 60.30 4.38 -39.44
C LYS A 53 58.87 3.92 -39.67
N LYS A 54 58.61 3.22 -40.79
CA LYS A 54 57.28 2.67 -41.08
C LYS A 54 56.88 1.57 -40.09
N ILE A 55 57.79 0.65 -39.76
CA ILE A 55 57.56 -0.38 -38.75
C ILE A 55 57.22 0.26 -37.40
N HIS A 56 58.03 1.21 -36.93
CA HIS A 56 57.76 1.92 -35.68
C HIS A 56 56.39 2.63 -35.69
N SER A 57 56.00 3.25 -36.81
CA SER A 57 54.69 3.88 -36.94
C SER A 57 53.52 2.89 -36.87
N LEU A 58 53.68 1.70 -37.48
CA LEU A 58 52.66 0.64 -37.46
C LEU A 58 52.59 -0.03 -36.09
N GLU A 59 53.72 -0.21 -35.41
CA GLU A 59 53.79 -0.72 -34.04
C GLU A 59 53.10 0.23 -33.06
N ALA A 60 53.36 1.54 -33.17
CA ALA A 60 52.67 2.55 -32.37
C ALA A 60 51.15 2.56 -32.62
N GLN A 61 50.71 2.43 -33.88
CA GLN A 61 49.29 2.28 -34.20
C GLN A 61 48.70 0.98 -33.63
N GLY A 62 49.42 -0.14 -33.73
CA GLY A 62 49.02 -1.43 -33.16
C GLY A 62 48.87 -1.38 -31.64
N GLN A 63 49.81 -0.73 -30.94
CA GLN A 63 49.71 -0.48 -29.50
C GLN A 63 48.50 0.39 -29.17
N ASN A 64 48.26 1.47 -29.92
CA ASN A 64 47.07 2.31 -29.74
C ASN A 64 45.76 1.52 -29.92
N TYR A 65 45.65 0.65 -30.92
CA TYR A 65 44.46 -0.20 -31.09
C TYR A 65 44.31 -1.21 -29.95
N SER A 66 45.41 -1.83 -29.52
CA SER A 66 45.42 -2.73 -28.36
C SER A 66 44.95 -2.00 -27.09
N ASP A 67 45.44 -0.79 -26.86
CA ASP A 67 45.05 0.05 -25.73
C ASP A 67 43.58 0.45 -25.78
N MET A 68 43.04 0.79 -26.96
CA MET A 68 41.62 1.11 -27.09
C MET A 68 40.71 -0.11 -26.88
N ILE A 69 41.17 -1.31 -27.25
CA ILE A 69 40.48 -2.57 -26.94
C ILE A 69 40.54 -2.85 -25.43
N ALA A 70 41.70 -2.68 -24.81
CA ALA A 70 41.89 -2.89 -23.36
C ALA A 70 41.09 -1.88 -22.52
N LYS A 71 40.99 -0.63 -22.98
CA LYS A 71 40.15 0.42 -22.36
C LYS A 71 38.65 0.21 -22.64
N GLY A 72 38.27 -0.80 -23.43
CA GLY A 72 36.87 -1.15 -23.73
C GLY A 72 36.18 -0.19 -24.70
N VAL A 73 36.93 0.68 -25.39
CA VAL A 73 36.38 1.63 -26.38
C VAL A 73 36.08 0.92 -27.71
N LEU A 74 36.91 -0.05 -28.06
CA LEU A 74 36.76 -0.86 -29.28
C LEU A 74 36.43 -2.30 -28.89
N VAL A 75 35.24 -2.76 -29.30
CA VAL A 75 34.77 -4.15 -29.10
C VAL A 75 34.71 -4.86 -30.45
N LYS A 76 35.00 -6.16 -30.46
CA LYS A 76 34.92 -6.98 -31.68
C LYS A 76 33.48 -7.05 -32.15
N LYS A 77 33.26 -6.76 -33.44
CA LYS A 77 31.95 -6.83 -34.08
C LYS A 77 31.26 -8.18 -33.88
N ALA A 78 32.00 -9.29 -33.97
CA ALA A 78 31.47 -10.64 -33.77
C ALA A 78 30.86 -10.85 -32.37
N ASP A 79 31.48 -10.29 -31.33
CA ASP A 79 30.99 -10.40 -29.95
C ASP A 79 29.69 -9.60 -29.80
N THR A 80 29.65 -8.38 -30.35
CA THR A 80 28.44 -7.53 -30.34
C THR A 80 27.28 -8.13 -31.14
N GLU A 81 27.57 -8.79 -32.27
CA GLU A 81 26.56 -9.46 -33.10
C GLU A 81 26.03 -10.71 -32.40
N GLY A 82 26.90 -11.48 -31.73
CA GLY A 82 26.50 -12.62 -30.90
C GLY A 82 25.60 -12.23 -29.74
N GLU A 83 25.97 -11.17 -29.00
CA GLU A 83 25.13 -10.62 -27.93
C GLU A 83 23.78 -10.12 -28.46
N ARG A 84 23.79 -9.41 -29.58
CA ARG A 84 22.56 -8.94 -30.24
C ARG A 84 21.64 -10.10 -30.60
N LEU A 85 22.16 -11.17 -31.21
CA LEU A 85 21.37 -12.35 -31.55
C LEU A 85 20.80 -13.05 -30.30
N ARG A 86 21.61 -13.17 -29.24
CA ARG A 86 21.16 -13.72 -27.95
C ARG A 86 20.03 -12.88 -27.34
N LEU A 87 20.12 -11.55 -27.42
CA LEU A 87 19.08 -10.65 -26.92
C LEU A 87 17.79 -10.73 -27.75
N LEU A 88 17.91 -10.85 -29.06
CA LEU A 88 16.75 -11.04 -29.95
C LEU A 88 16.03 -12.36 -29.67
N ALA A 89 16.78 -13.45 -29.46
CA ALA A 89 16.20 -14.74 -29.10
C ALA A 89 15.44 -14.69 -27.76
N LYS A 90 16.02 -14.01 -26.75
CA LYS A 90 15.33 -13.79 -25.46
C LYS A 90 14.09 -12.93 -25.62
N LEU A 91 14.15 -11.89 -26.46
CA LEU A 91 13.01 -11.01 -26.71
C LEU A 91 11.85 -11.78 -27.36
N GLU A 92 12.15 -12.67 -28.32
CA GLU A 92 11.15 -13.52 -28.95
C GLU A 92 10.51 -14.51 -27.96
N GLU A 93 11.31 -15.11 -27.08
CA GLU A 93 10.82 -15.98 -26.02
C GLU A 93 9.89 -15.24 -25.04
N GLU A 94 10.29 -14.03 -24.61
CA GLU A 94 9.48 -13.17 -23.74
C GLU A 94 8.15 -12.75 -24.40
N ILE A 95 8.17 -12.41 -25.69
CA ILE A 95 6.94 -12.11 -26.45
C ILE A 95 6.02 -13.33 -26.46
N ARG A 96 6.56 -14.53 -26.71
CA ARG A 96 5.77 -15.77 -26.71
C ARG A 96 5.18 -16.09 -25.33
N MET A 97 5.95 -15.87 -24.25
CA MET A 97 5.46 -16.04 -22.87
C MET A 97 4.37 -15.02 -22.55
N LYS A 98 4.54 -13.77 -22.96
CA LYS A 98 3.53 -12.71 -22.80
C LYS A 98 2.24 -13.06 -23.53
N ASP A 99 2.31 -13.53 -24.78
CA ASP A 99 1.12 -13.91 -25.56
C ASP A 99 0.36 -15.08 -24.89
N ALA A 100 1.07 -16.05 -24.34
CA ALA A 100 0.47 -17.15 -23.59
C ALA A 100 -0.21 -16.65 -22.31
N ALA A 101 0.44 -15.75 -21.57
CA ALA A 101 -0.12 -15.13 -20.37
C ALA A 101 -1.35 -14.25 -20.69
N GLU A 102 -1.32 -13.47 -21.76
CA GLU A 102 -2.46 -12.66 -22.20
C GLU A 102 -3.66 -13.51 -22.61
N LYS A 103 -3.43 -14.66 -23.28
CA LYS A 103 -4.50 -15.62 -23.60
C LYS A 103 -5.10 -16.23 -22.33
N GLY A 104 -4.26 -16.63 -21.36
CA GLY A 104 -4.72 -17.14 -20.07
C GLY A 104 -5.54 -16.10 -19.30
N ARG A 105 -5.07 -14.84 -19.28
CA ARG A 105 -5.79 -13.72 -18.65
C ARG A 105 -7.18 -13.52 -19.25
N LYS A 106 -7.30 -13.53 -20.58
CA LYS A 106 -8.59 -13.39 -21.28
C LYS A 106 -9.54 -14.55 -20.97
N GLY A 107 -9.03 -15.78 -20.85
CA GLY A 107 -9.83 -16.93 -20.44
C GLY A 107 -10.38 -16.76 -19.02
N ILE A 108 -9.53 -16.36 -18.07
CA ILE A 108 -9.94 -16.10 -16.68
C ILE A 108 -10.96 -14.94 -16.62
N GLU A 109 -10.78 -13.87 -17.41
CA GLU A 109 -11.74 -12.77 -17.47
C GLU A 109 -13.13 -13.24 -17.94
N GLN A 110 -13.19 -14.09 -18.98
CA GLN A 110 -14.45 -14.64 -19.48
C GLN A 110 -15.12 -15.58 -18.46
N GLU A 111 -14.34 -16.42 -17.78
CA GLU A 111 -14.84 -17.29 -16.72
C GLU A 111 -15.37 -16.49 -15.54
N LEU A 112 -14.68 -15.41 -15.15
CA LEU A 112 -15.12 -14.50 -14.11
C LEU A 112 -16.42 -13.78 -14.50
N GLU A 113 -16.53 -13.28 -15.73
CA GLU A 113 -17.75 -12.65 -16.24
C GLU A 113 -18.93 -13.65 -16.24
N SER A 114 -18.71 -14.88 -16.68
CA SER A 114 -19.74 -15.92 -16.67
C SER A 114 -20.17 -16.30 -15.26
N LEU A 115 -19.21 -16.51 -14.35
CA LEU A 115 -19.50 -16.90 -12.97
C LEU A 115 -20.19 -15.76 -12.21
N THR A 116 -19.77 -14.51 -12.42
CA THR A 116 -20.42 -13.34 -11.81
C THR A 116 -21.84 -13.17 -12.32
N ALA A 117 -22.08 -13.30 -13.62
CA ALA A 117 -23.44 -13.26 -14.17
C ALA A 117 -24.34 -14.34 -13.54
N ALA A 118 -23.87 -15.58 -13.45
CA ALA A 118 -24.61 -16.68 -12.82
C ALA A 118 -24.88 -16.44 -11.33
N LEU A 119 -23.89 -15.91 -10.59
CA LEU A 119 -24.03 -15.58 -9.18
C LEU A 119 -25.08 -14.48 -8.95
N PHE A 120 -25.07 -13.43 -9.78
CA PHE A 120 -26.07 -12.35 -9.70
C PHE A 120 -27.47 -12.85 -10.04
N GLU A 121 -27.60 -13.72 -11.03
CA GLU A 121 -28.89 -14.31 -11.39
C GLU A 121 -29.47 -15.14 -10.23
N GLU A 122 -28.66 -16.00 -9.62
CA GLU A 122 -29.09 -16.84 -8.50
C GLU A 122 -29.40 -16.01 -7.24
N ALA A 123 -28.59 -14.99 -6.95
CA ALA A 123 -28.84 -14.06 -5.86
C ALA A 123 -30.16 -13.29 -6.08
N ASN A 124 -30.41 -12.79 -7.29
CA ASN A 124 -31.66 -12.09 -7.62
C ASN A 124 -32.87 -13.00 -7.49
N LYS A 125 -32.76 -14.27 -7.91
CA LYS A 125 -33.81 -15.27 -7.75
C LYS A 125 -34.12 -15.55 -6.28
N MET A 126 -33.08 -15.69 -5.44
CA MET A 126 -33.25 -15.88 -4.00
C MET A 126 -33.91 -14.66 -3.34
N VAL A 127 -33.49 -13.45 -3.69
CA VAL A 127 -34.08 -12.20 -3.15
C VAL A 127 -35.53 -12.06 -3.59
N ALA A 128 -35.85 -12.40 -4.85
CA ALA A 128 -37.22 -12.38 -5.34
C ALA A 128 -38.12 -13.38 -4.59
N ALA A 129 -37.62 -14.59 -4.32
CA ALA A 129 -38.33 -15.58 -3.51
C ALA A 129 -38.57 -15.07 -2.08
N ALA A 130 -37.53 -14.55 -1.41
CA ALA A 130 -37.65 -14.01 -0.07
C ALA A 130 -38.63 -12.83 0.03
N ARG A 131 -38.67 -11.94 -0.98
CA ARG A 131 -39.66 -10.86 -1.04
C ARG A 131 -41.08 -11.39 -1.18
N LYS A 132 -41.30 -12.40 -2.03
CA LYS A 132 -42.61 -13.02 -2.20
C LYS A 132 -43.10 -13.69 -0.91
N ASP A 133 -42.21 -14.38 -0.20
CA ASP A 133 -42.53 -15.03 1.07
C ASP A 133 -42.86 -13.99 2.16
N ARG A 134 -42.09 -12.90 2.22
CA ARG A 134 -42.36 -11.77 3.11
C ARG A 134 -43.71 -11.14 2.82
N GLU A 135 -44.04 -10.86 1.56
CA GLU A 135 -45.33 -10.30 1.17
C GLU A 135 -46.49 -11.25 1.55
N ALA A 136 -46.32 -12.56 1.36
CA ALA A 136 -47.32 -13.54 1.79
C ALA A 136 -47.50 -13.56 3.31
N ALA A 137 -46.43 -13.42 4.09
CA ALA A 137 -46.48 -13.33 5.55
C ALA A 137 -47.13 -12.02 6.03
N GLU A 138 -46.83 -10.89 5.38
CA GLU A 138 -47.44 -9.59 5.68
C GLU A 138 -48.95 -9.61 5.41
N ARG A 139 -49.39 -10.19 4.28
CA ARG A 139 -50.83 -10.35 3.98
C ARG A 139 -51.55 -11.20 5.02
N LYS A 140 -50.95 -12.29 5.49
CA LYS A 140 -51.52 -13.12 6.56
C LYS A 140 -51.60 -12.37 7.89
N ASN A 141 -50.57 -11.59 8.24
CA ASN A 141 -50.59 -10.76 9.44
C ASN A 141 -51.71 -9.71 9.38
N GLU A 142 -51.91 -9.08 8.23
CA GLU A 142 -52.99 -8.10 8.05
C GLU A 142 -54.37 -8.75 8.22
N GLN A 143 -54.57 -9.94 7.64
CA GLN A 143 -55.81 -10.73 7.82
C GLN A 143 -56.04 -11.10 9.29
N LEU A 144 -55.00 -11.52 10.02
CA LEU A 144 -55.13 -11.83 11.43
C LEU A 144 -55.44 -10.58 12.26
N ARG A 145 -54.84 -9.43 11.93
CA ARG A 145 -55.13 -8.15 12.59
C ARG A 145 -56.57 -7.71 12.36
N SER A 146 -57.10 -7.88 11.15
CA SER A 146 -58.52 -7.57 10.89
C SER A 146 -59.44 -8.49 11.67
N GLN A 147 -59.14 -9.80 11.72
CA GLN A 147 -59.92 -10.75 12.51
C GLN A 147 -59.92 -10.44 14.02
N ILE A 148 -58.76 -10.04 14.57
CA ILE A 148 -58.65 -9.62 15.97
C ILE A 148 -59.54 -8.40 16.20
N LYS A 149 -59.47 -7.40 15.31
CA LYS A 149 -60.29 -6.18 15.43
C LYS A 149 -61.78 -6.48 15.41
N ASP A 150 -62.24 -7.34 14.51
CA ASP A 150 -63.65 -7.75 14.44
C ASP A 150 -64.08 -8.47 15.72
N MET A 151 -63.21 -9.34 16.26
CA MET A 151 -63.46 -10.05 17.51
C MET A 151 -63.46 -9.13 18.73
N GLU A 152 -62.60 -8.10 18.76
CA GLU A 152 -62.58 -7.05 19.78
C GLU A 152 -63.89 -6.24 19.77
N VAL A 153 -64.39 -5.87 18.59
CA VAL A 153 -65.68 -5.16 18.44
C VAL A 153 -66.83 -6.04 18.95
N LEU A 154 -66.83 -7.33 18.61
CA LEU A 154 -67.82 -8.27 19.11
C LEU A 154 -67.76 -8.36 20.64
N LEU A 155 -66.57 -8.54 21.22
CA LEU A 155 -66.39 -8.59 22.68
C LEU A 155 -66.88 -7.31 23.37
N ALA A 156 -66.59 -6.14 22.80
CA ALA A 156 -67.08 -4.86 23.32
C ALA A 156 -68.62 -4.81 23.33
N SER A 157 -69.28 -5.25 22.26
CA SER A 157 -70.75 -5.34 22.19
C SER A 157 -71.32 -6.31 23.23
N HIS A 158 -70.70 -7.48 23.40
CA HIS A 158 -71.11 -8.43 24.43
C HIS A 158 -70.91 -7.87 25.85
N GLN A 159 -69.83 -7.11 26.10
CA GLN A 159 -69.60 -6.43 27.38
C GLN A 159 -70.66 -5.35 27.65
N GLU A 160 -71.05 -4.59 26.62
CA GLU A 160 -72.11 -3.58 26.72
C GLU A 160 -73.47 -4.23 27.04
N GLN A 161 -73.83 -5.32 26.36
CA GLN A 161 -75.06 -6.08 26.64
C GLN A 161 -75.10 -6.62 28.08
N LEU A 162 -73.97 -7.12 28.59
CA LEU A 162 -73.87 -7.59 29.98
C LEU A 162 -73.96 -6.42 30.98
N ALA A 163 -73.40 -5.25 30.65
CA ALA A 163 -73.51 -4.05 31.47
C ALA A 163 -74.96 -3.53 31.53
N GLU A 164 -75.66 -3.54 30.41
CA GLU A 164 -77.08 -3.19 30.33
C GLU A 164 -77.94 -4.17 31.13
N LEU A 165 -77.73 -5.49 30.95
CA LEU A 165 -78.42 -6.52 31.72
C LEU A 165 -78.18 -6.36 33.22
N LYS A 166 -76.94 -6.08 33.63
CA LYS A 166 -76.61 -5.79 35.03
C LYS A 166 -77.36 -4.58 35.55
N THR A 167 -77.49 -3.53 34.75
CA THR A 167 -78.23 -2.30 35.11
C THR A 167 -79.72 -2.61 35.28
N VAL A 168 -80.31 -3.39 34.39
CA VAL A 168 -81.71 -3.84 34.49
C VAL A 168 -81.93 -4.73 35.71
N MET A 169 -81.01 -5.67 35.99
CA MET A 169 -81.06 -6.47 37.22
C MET A 169 -80.95 -5.60 38.47
N GLN A 170 -80.12 -4.56 38.44
CA GLN A 170 -79.95 -3.64 39.55
C GLN A 170 -81.20 -2.76 39.77
N GLN A 171 -81.87 -2.37 38.70
CA GLN A 171 -83.17 -1.70 38.75
C GLN A 171 -84.29 -2.62 39.27
N MET A 172 -84.34 -3.88 38.84
CA MET A 172 -85.30 -4.85 39.38
C MET A 172 -85.02 -5.21 40.84
N SER A 173 -83.74 -5.23 41.27
CA SER A 173 -83.42 -5.38 42.69
C SER A 173 -83.76 -4.12 43.49
N SER A 174 -83.60 -2.92 42.93
CA SER A 174 -84.02 -1.69 43.61
C SER A 174 -85.54 -1.57 43.74
N ASP A 175 -86.33 -2.12 42.81
CA ASP A 175 -87.79 -2.24 42.94
C ASP A 175 -88.22 -3.33 43.94
N ARG A 176 -87.31 -4.21 44.37
CA ARG A 176 -87.59 -5.30 45.32
C ARG A 176 -87.14 -5.01 46.76
N ASP A 177 -86.40 -3.93 46.98
CA ASP A 177 -85.81 -3.55 48.28
C ASP A 177 -86.41 -2.22 48.84
N GLU A 178 -87.74 -2.05 48.81
CA GLU A 178 -88.44 -1.09 49.70
C GLU A 178 -88.63 -1.63 51.14
N THR A 179 -87.93 -2.69 51.54
CA THR A 179 -87.94 -3.14 52.95
C THR A 179 -86.60 -3.69 53.36
N GLU A 180 -86.05 -3.07 54.40
CA GLU A 180 -84.85 -3.39 55.17
C GLU A 180 -83.58 -2.57 54.87
N THR A 181 -83.35 -1.65 55.79
CA THR A 181 -82.11 -0.91 56.02
C THR A 181 -81.08 -1.83 56.68
N THR A 182 -79.79 -1.70 56.35
CA THR A 182 -78.66 -1.66 57.31
C THR A 182 -77.36 -1.27 56.58
N ALA A 183 -76.61 -0.36 57.21
CA ALA A 183 -75.33 0.22 56.76
C ALA A 183 -74.19 -0.80 56.62
N ASN A 184 -73.21 -0.52 55.75
CA ASN A 184 -71.78 -0.49 56.13
C ASN A 184 -70.85 0.02 55.03
N ALA A 185 -69.72 0.56 55.51
CA ALA A 185 -68.80 1.49 54.86
C ALA A 185 -67.77 0.86 53.91
N SER A 186 -67.16 1.75 53.13
CA SER A 186 -66.02 1.58 52.21
C SER A 186 -64.85 0.77 52.74
N THR A 187 -64.24 -0.05 51.88
CA THR A 187 -62.78 -0.27 51.82
C THR A 187 -62.36 -0.68 50.41
N ALA A 188 -61.42 0.06 49.84
CA ALA A 188 -60.71 -0.26 48.59
C ALA A 188 -59.68 -1.38 48.81
N PRO A 189 -59.36 -2.21 47.80
CA PRO A 189 -58.25 -3.14 47.89
C PRO A 189 -56.95 -2.45 47.45
N SER A 190 -55.88 -2.68 48.20
CA SER A 190 -54.49 -2.48 47.76
C SER A 190 -53.77 -3.81 47.86
N THR A 191 -53.07 -4.20 46.79
CA THR A 191 -51.99 -5.20 46.83
C THR A 191 -50.89 -4.78 45.85
N PRO A 192 -49.62 -5.06 46.17
CA PRO A 192 -48.54 -4.11 45.98
C PRO A 192 -47.73 -4.33 44.70
N ALA A 193 -47.15 -3.22 44.23
CA ALA A 193 -46.09 -3.17 43.26
C ALA A 193 -44.79 -3.73 43.87
N LEU A 194 -44.20 -4.74 43.23
CA LEU A 194 -42.85 -5.19 43.50
C LEU A 194 -41.89 -4.42 42.58
N GLY A 195 -41.28 -3.36 43.12
CA GLY A 195 -40.12 -2.71 42.50
C GLY A 195 -38.86 -3.48 42.89
N ASN A 196 -38.35 -4.32 41.99
CA ASN A 196 -36.96 -4.79 42.09
C ASN A 196 -36.07 -3.72 41.45
N GLN A 197 -35.41 -2.94 42.30
CA GLN A 197 -34.25 -2.16 41.89
C GLN A 197 -33.07 -3.08 41.62
N ASP A 198 -32.36 -2.71 40.56
CA ASP A 198 -31.13 -3.29 40.07
C ASP A 198 -30.01 -3.30 41.12
N GLY A 199 -29.33 -4.43 41.21
CA GLY A 199 -28.20 -4.63 42.11
C GLY A 199 -27.36 -5.82 41.71
N PHE A 200 -26.99 -5.93 40.42
CA PHE A 200 -26.06 -6.94 39.93
C PHE A 200 -25.00 -6.29 39.00
N GLY A 201 -24.29 -5.33 39.56
CA GLY A 201 -23.09 -4.74 38.97
C GLY A 201 -21.87 -5.15 39.79
N LYS A 202 -21.35 -6.35 39.53
CA LYS A 202 -19.99 -6.82 39.84
C LYS A 202 -19.92 -8.26 39.37
N ASN A 203 -19.22 -8.47 38.24
CA ASN A 203 -18.57 -9.70 37.78
C ASN A 203 -18.38 -9.64 36.25
N PHE A 204 -17.63 -8.65 35.77
CA PHE A 204 -16.98 -8.74 34.46
C PHE A 204 -15.71 -7.89 34.46
N GLU A 205 -14.74 -8.32 35.26
CA GLU A 205 -13.37 -7.86 35.16
C GLU A 205 -12.47 -9.08 35.18
N SER A 206 -12.42 -9.73 34.01
CA SER A 206 -11.50 -10.80 33.66
C SER A 206 -11.29 -10.80 32.16
N LEU A 207 -10.85 -9.65 31.65
CA LEU A 207 -10.02 -9.56 30.45
C LEU A 207 -8.78 -8.78 30.87
N GLY A 208 -7.87 -9.49 31.52
CA GLY A 208 -6.53 -9.01 31.81
C GLY A 208 -5.78 -8.77 30.50
N LEU A 209 -5.94 -7.58 29.94
CA LEU A 209 -4.92 -6.92 29.14
C LEU A 209 -4.21 -5.92 30.04
N ALA A 210 -3.55 -6.44 31.07
CA ALA A 210 -2.41 -5.74 31.64
C ALA A 210 -1.26 -5.88 30.63
N PRO A 211 -0.55 -4.81 30.28
CA PRO A 211 0.73 -4.96 29.60
C PRO A 211 1.65 -5.72 30.56
N ASN A 212 2.11 -6.89 30.14
CA ASN A 212 3.22 -7.55 30.82
C ASN A 212 4.40 -6.56 30.86
N HIS A 213 4.62 -5.94 32.01
CA HIS A 213 5.94 -5.45 32.40
C HIS A 213 6.79 -6.68 32.72
N SER A 214 7.17 -7.39 31.67
CA SER A 214 8.33 -8.27 31.72
C SER A 214 9.56 -7.39 31.78
N ALA A 215 10.53 -7.83 32.60
CA ALA A 215 11.79 -7.18 32.92
C ALA A 215 12.41 -6.41 31.76
N MET A 216 13.02 -5.26 32.09
CA MET A 216 13.81 -4.45 31.17
C MET A 216 14.87 -5.31 30.47
N GLU A 217 14.54 -5.75 29.27
CA GLU A 217 15.50 -6.08 28.22
C GLU A 217 15.92 -4.76 27.57
N ASP A 218 17.20 -4.63 27.22
CA ASP A 218 17.87 -3.44 26.65
C ASP A 218 17.39 -3.06 25.24
N VAL A 219 16.08 -3.16 24.98
CA VAL A 219 15.46 -2.86 23.69
C VAL A 219 14.97 -1.41 23.71
N PRO A 220 15.39 -0.56 22.75
CA PRO A 220 14.92 0.82 22.65
C PRO A 220 13.38 0.90 22.55
N ALA A 221 12.75 1.66 23.43
CA ALA A 221 11.30 1.80 23.51
C ALA A 221 10.84 3.23 23.17
N GLN A 222 9.53 3.48 23.08
CA GLN A 222 9.03 4.84 22.84
C GLN A 222 9.03 5.67 24.14
N PRO A 223 9.35 6.97 24.12
CA PRO A 223 9.26 7.85 25.29
C PRO A 223 7.93 7.73 26.05
N LEU A 224 6.78 7.72 25.37
CA LEU A 224 5.48 7.59 26.03
C LEU A 224 5.17 6.19 26.57
N SER A 225 6.09 5.21 26.42
CA SER A 225 6.03 3.93 27.14
C SER A 225 6.59 4.00 28.56
N PHE A 226 7.16 5.14 28.97
CA PHE A 226 7.67 5.39 30.31
C PHE A 226 6.80 6.41 31.09
N PRO A 227 5.51 6.14 31.34
CA PRO A 227 4.63 7.09 32.02
C PRO A 227 5.05 7.38 33.47
N HIS A 228 5.86 6.50 34.05
CA HIS A 228 6.44 6.65 35.40
C HIS A 228 7.68 7.58 35.42
N LEU A 229 8.28 7.86 34.25
CA LEU A 229 9.44 8.75 34.14
C LEU A 229 9.10 10.06 33.44
N LEU A 230 8.12 10.05 32.53
CA LEU A 230 7.80 11.16 31.65
C LEU A 230 6.30 11.48 31.72
N HIS A 231 5.99 12.75 31.92
CA HIS A 231 4.64 13.28 31.82
C HIS A 231 4.49 14.06 30.50
N PRO A 232 3.68 13.57 29.53
CA PRO A 232 3.47 14.28 28.28
C PRO A 232 2.65 15.56 28.49
N VAL A 233 3.11 16.67 27.91
CA VAL A 233 2.32 17.91 27.83
C VAL A 233 1.84 18.07 26.40
N LEU A 234 0.54 17.85 26.19
CA LEU A 234 -0.06 17.87 24.85
C LEU A 234 -0.83 19.17 24.60
N ARG A 235 -0.67 19.69 23.39
CA ARG A 235 -1.39 20.88 22.94
C ARG A 235 -2.78 20.52 22.46
N THR A 236 -3.75 21.34 22.85
CA THR A 236 -5.17 21.24 22.44
C THR A 236 -5.62 22.43 21.59
N ASP A 237 -4.73 23.36 21.28
CA ASP A 237 -4.99 24.56 20.47
C ASP A 237 -4.67 24.37 18.98
N LEU A 238 -4.47 23.11 18.56
CA LEU A 238 -4.06 22.75 17.21
C LEU A 238 -5.28 22.28 16.41
N GLN A 239 -5.31 22.61 15.11
CA GLN A 239 -6.36 22.10 14.22
C GLN A 239 -6.44 20.56 14.21
N ALA A 240 -5.33 19.85 14.41
CA ALA A 240 -5.34 18.40 14.52
C ALA A 240 -6.14 17.92 15.76
N TYR A 241 -6.10 18.66 16.86
CA TYR A 241 -6.92 18.40 18.03
C TYR A 241 -8.40 18.68 17.73
N ASP A 242 -8.71 19.82 17.10
CA ASP A 242 -10.09 20.17 16.73
C ASP A 242 -10.71 19.12 15.78
N ASP A 243 -9.94 18.67 14.78
CA ASP A 243 -10.35 17.62 13.85
C ASP A 243 -10.60 16.28 14.57
N PHE A 244 -9.77 15.94 15.57
CA PHE A 244 -9.95 14.73 16.39
C PHE A 244 -11.15 14.85 17.35
N HIS A 245 -11.34 16.02 17.93
CA HIS A 245 -12.48 16.32 18.79
C HIS A 245 -13.78 16.20 18.01
N ALA A 246 -13.83 16.71 16.77
CA ALA A 246 -14.96 16.51 15.87
C ALA A 246 -15.22 15.02 15.59
N LEU A 247 -14.18 14.20 15.44
CA LEU A 247 -14.32 12.74 15.31
C LEU A 247 -14.94 12.10 16.56
N LEU A 248 -14.56 12.54 17.76
CA LEU A 248 -15.17 12.12 19.02
C LEU A 248 -16.63 12.56 19.15
N GLN A 249 -17.03 13.70 18.58
CA GLN A 249 -18.44 14.13 18.61
C GLN A 249 -19.31 13.33 17.64
N ILE A 250 -18.78 12.92 16.48
CA ILE A 250 -19.50 12.04 15.54
C ILE A 250 -19.92 10.74 16.23
N SER A 251 -19.08 10.20 17.12
CA SER A 251 -19.38 8.96 17.81
C SER A 251 -20.40 9.09 18.95
N LYS A 252 -20.54 10.29 19.53
CA LYS A 252 -21.53 10.60 20.58
C LYS A 252 -22.95 10.79 20.02
N THR A 253 -23.07 11.23 18.77
CA THR A 253 -24.37 11.46 18.12
C THR A 253 -24.92 10.23 17.40
N ALA A 254 -24.10 9.21 17.20
CA ALA A 254 -24.53 7.94 16.64
C ALA A 254 -25.35 7.12 17.67
N PRO A 255 -26.52 6.55 17.30
CA PRO A 255 -27.26 5.68 18.21
C PRO A 255 -26.40 4.47 18.60
N PRO A 256 -26.50 3.98 19.86
CA PRO A 256 -25.69 2.87 20.34
C PRO A 256 -25.98 1.63 19.49
N SER A 257 -25.08 1.35 18.57
CA SER A 257 -25.22 0.24 17.65
C SER A 257 -24.89 -1.03 18.41
N ARG A 258 -25.89 -1.88 18.63
CA ARG A 258 -25.67 -3.26 19.08
C ARG A 258 -24.67 -3.90 18.11
N ALA A 259 -23.57 -4.41 18.64
CA ALA A 259 -22.53 -5.08 17.86
C ALA A 259 -23.14 -6.13 16.93
N SER A 260 -23.03 -5.91 15.62
CA SER A 260 -23.23 -6.97 14.63
C SER A 260 -21.84 -7.43 14.21
N SER A 261 -21.36 -8.48 14.87
CA SER A 261 -20.25 -9.29 14.39
C SER A 261 -20.72 -9.99 13.11
N GLY A 262 -20.40 -9.42 11.95
CA GLY A 262 -20.79 -9.99 10.67
C GLY A 262 -20.32 -9.12 9.52
N SER A 263 -19.13 -9.44 9.00
CA SER A 263 -18.61 -8.90 7.75
C SER A 263 -19.52 -9.29 6.58
N TYR A 264 -20.42 -8.39 6.18
CA TYR A 264 -21.05 -8.44 4.86
C TYR A 264 -20.76 -7.12 4.14
N GLY A 265 -20.07 -7.25 3.01
CA GLY A 265 -19.67 -6.14 2.15
C GLY A 265 -20.88 -5.31 1.72
N SER A 266 -20.85 -4.02 2.03
CA SER A 266 -21.82 -3.06 1.53
C SER A 266 -21.51 -2.73 0.07
N LEU A 267 -22.36 -3.23 -0.82
CA LEU A 267 -22.45 -2.78 -2.21
C LEU A 267 -22.96 -1.33 -2.25
N ASN A 268 -22.14 -0.40 -2.73
CA ASN A 268 -22.58 0.94 -3.09
C ASN A 268 -23.41 0.86 -4.38
N VAL A 269 -24.74 0.96 -4.27
CA VAL A 269 -25.65 1.24 -5.38
C VAL A 269 -26.32 2.59 -5.11
N MET A 270 -25.81 3.64 -5.76
CA MET A 270 -26.51 4.91 -5.95
C MET A 270 -26.00 5.54 -7.25
N GLY A 271 -26.83 5.52 -8.28
CA GLY A 271 -26.46 6.09 -9.58
C GLY A 271 -27.55 5.89 -10.64
N LEU A 272 -28.80 6.26 -10.35
CA LEU A 272 -29.87 6.35 -11.37
C LEU A 272 -31.06 7.18 -10.87
N ARG A 273 -30.87 8.51 -10.84
CA ARG A 273 -31.97 9.47 -10.83
C ARG A 273 -31.43 10.86 -11.18
N ASN A 274 -31.59 11.27 -12.44
CA ASN A 274 -31.87 12.64 -12.90
C ASN A 274 -31.56 12.79 -14.40
N LEU A 275 -32.48 12.31 -15.25
CA LEU A 275 -32.57 12.67 -16.67
C LEU A 275 -34.05 12.87 -17.03
N ALA A 276 -34.65 13.92 -16.45
CA ALA A 276 -35.93 14.46 -16.90
C ALA A 276 -36.12 15.86 -16.30
N ALA A 277 -35.72 16.90 -17.05
CA ALA A 277 -36.32 18.24 -17.08
C ALA A 277 -35.32 19.24 -17.67
N GLN A 278 -35.39 19.46 -18.98
CA GLN A 278 -34.85 20.68 -19.58
C GLN A 278 -35.85 21.19 -20.61
N ALA A 279 -36.62 22.20 -20.21
CA ALA A 279 -37.38 23.08 -21.08
C ALA A 279 -37.44 24.48 -20.43
N SER A 280 -36.79 25.43 -21.09
CA SER A 280 -37.19 26.85 -21.23
C SER A 280 -37.35 27.72 -19.98
N SER A 281 -36.40 28.64 -19.73
CA SER A 281 -36.47 30.04 -20.19
C SER A 281 -35.56 31.00 -19.39
N THR A 282 -34.96 31.90 -20.17
CA THR A 282 -34.31 33.20 -19.92
C THR A 282 -34.65 34.01 -18.65
N SER A 283 -33.64 34.59 -17.97
CA SER A 283 -33.31 36.04 -18.00
C SER A 283 -32.44 36.56 -16.83
N SER A 284 -31.49 37.43 -17.21
CA SER A 284 -30.94 38.62 -16.51
C SER A 284 -30.12 38.55 -15.20
N ALA A 285 -29.06 39.35 -15.24
CA ALA A 285 -28.03 39.65 -14.25
C ALA A 285 -28.50 40.58 -13.10
N GLY A 286 -27.74 40.58 -11.99
CA GLY A 286 -27.81 41.60 -10.95
C GLY A 286 -26.96 41.28 -9.71
N ASN A 287 -25.95 42.12 -9.44
CA ASN A 287 -24.99 42.07 -8.33
C ASN A 287 -25.61 42.27 -6.94
N ASN A 288 -25.10 41.56 -5.91
CA ASN A 288 -24.35 42.12 -4.76
C ASN A 288 -24.10 41.08 -3.65
N PRO A 289 -22.99 41.18 -2.89
CA PRO A 289 -22.71 40.34 -1.73
C PRO A 289 -23.04 41.06 -0.40
N ASN A 290 -23.77 40.39 0.51
CA ASN A 290 -23.63 40.56 1.96
C ASN A 290 -24.44 39.48 2.71
N SER A 291 -23.78 38.82 3.67
CA SER A 291 -24.28 37.82 4.64
C SER A 291 -25.39 38.40 5.57
N PRO A 292 -26.16 37.62 6.39
CA PRO A 292 -25.77 36.38 7.07
C PRO A 292 -26.86 35.29 7.29
N SER A 293 -26.43 34.19 7.92
CA SER A 293 -27.23 33.23 8.69
C SER A 293 -28.01 32.16 7.90
N ALA A 294 -27.49 30.93 7.93
CA ALA A 294 -28.27 29.72 7.71
C ALA A 294 -27.69 28.59 8.58
N THR A 295 -28.34 28.33 9.70
CA THR A 295 -28.34 27.04 10.39
C THR A 295 -28.73 25.92 9.41
N PRO A 296 -28.00 24.81 9.32
CA PRO A 296 -28.53 23.61 8.69
C PRO A 296 -29.24 22.78 9.75
N SER A 297 -30.53 23.04 9.95
CA SER A 297 -31.44 22.03 10.47
C SER A 297 -31.99 21.25 9.28
N SER A 298 -31.47 20.05 9.07
CA SER A 298 -32.06 19.07 8.17
C SER A 298 -31.80 17.68 8.72
N ASP A 299 -32.79 17.20 9.47
CA ASP A 299 -33.03 15.79 9.77
C ASP A 299 -33.02 14.98 8.46
N GLY A 300 -31.89 14.35 8.19
CA GLY A 300 -31.82 13.11 7.41
C GLY A 300 -31.38 11.99 8.35
N PRO A 301 -31.74 10.72 8.10
CA PRO A 301 -31.24 9.62 8.92
C PRO A 301 -29.70 9.65 8.90
N LEU A 302 -29.10 9.79 10.08
CA LEU A 302 -27.65 9.95 10.31
C LEU A 302 -26.88 8.85 9.57
N GLN A 303 -26.35 9.19 8.41
CA GLN A 303 -25.43 8.34 7.66
C GLN A 303 -24.14 8.29 8.47
N LEU A 304 -23.74 7.09 8.92
CA LEU A 304 -22.49 6.89 9.65
C LEU A 304 -21.33 7.41 8.78
N VAL A 305 -20.70 8.52 9.20
CA VAL A 305 -19.62 9.15 8.44
C VAL A 305 -18.47 8.15 8.27
N SER A 306 -18.08 7.88 7.04
CA SER A 306 -16.97 6.97 6.75
C SER A 306 -15.67 7.53 7.34
N LEU A 307 -14.86 6.68 7.99
CA LEU A 307 -13.60 7.11 8.60
C LEU A 307 -12.70 7.82 7.57
N LYS A 308 -12.70 7.32 6.33
CA LYS A 308 -11.92 7.84 5.19
C LYS A 308 -12.30 9.29 4.82
N GLU A 309 -13.50 9.73 5.16
CA GLU A 309 -14.01 11.04 4.80
C GLU A 309 -13.69 12.10 5.84
N THR A 310 -13.38 11.68 7.07
CA THR A 310 -13.11 12.58 8.19
C THR A 310 -11.82 13.39 7.98
N PRO A 311 -11.80 14.68 8.38
CA PRO A 311 -10.63 15.54 8.20
C PRO A 311 -9.42 15.02 8.98
N PHE A 312 -9.65 14.53 10.20
CA PHE A 312 -8.60 13.97 11.05
C PHE A 312 -7.91 12.77 10.39
N TYR A 313 -8.68 11.82 9.84
CA TYR A 313 -8.10 10.66 9.16
C TYR A 313 -7.29 11.06 7.93
N LYS A 314 -7.79 11.98 7.10
CA LYS A 314 -7.07 12.46 5.91
C LYS A 314 -5.74 13.12 6.28
N ARG A 315 -5.72 13.91 7.36
CA ARG A 315 -4.50 14.50 7.91
C ARG A 315 -3.51 13.43 8.38
N ALA A 316 -3.97 12.51 9.24
CA ALA A 316 -3.13 11.44 9.79
C ALA A 316 -2.63 10.48 8.70
N LEU A 317 -3.39 10.29 7.62
CA LEU A 317 -2.99 9.49 6.47
C LEU A 317 -1.70 10.03 5.85
N VAL A 318 -1.65 11.33 5.58
CA VAL A 318 -0.52 12.01 4.93
C VAL A 318 0.64 12.26 5.91
N GLU A 319 0.34 12.69 7.13
CA GLU A 319 1.36 13.05 8.12
C GLU A 319 2.06 11.84 8.75
N ASP A 320 1.33 10.73 8.94
CA ASP A 320 1.82 9.59 9.73
C ASP A 320 1.78 8.26 8.97
N VAL A 321 0.64 7.85 8.42
CA VAL A 321 0.44 6.50 7.85
C VAL A 321 1.28 6.28 6.60
N GLU A 322 1.19 7.17 5.62
CA GLU A 322 1.97 7.13 4.38
C GLU A 322 3.49 7.12 4.62
N PRO A 323 4.07 8.04 5.41
CA PRO A 323 5.51 8.02 5.67
C PRO A 323 5.97 6.85 6.53
N THR A 324 5.07 6.26 7.35
CA THR A 324 5.37 5.05 8.13
C THR A 324 5.44 3.82 7.25
N LEU A 325 4.51 3.62 6.32
CA LEU A 325 4.49 2.42 5.49
C LEU A 325 5.38 2.54 4.25
N ARG A 326 5.45 3.72 3.62
CA ARG A 326 6.16 3.99 2.36
C ARG A 326 5.79 3.00 1.26
N LEU A 327 4.50 2.74 1.08
CA LEU A 327 4.00 1.77 0.10
C LEU A 327 4.41 2.13 -1.33
N GLU A 328 4.61 3.42 -1.63
CA GLU A 328 5.01 3.87 -2.97
C GLU A 328 6.41 3.43 -3.42
N THR A 329 7.30 3.13 -2.48
CA THR A 329 8.64 2.63 -2.77
C THR A 329 8.77 1.13 -2.51
N ALA A 330 7.66 0.45 -2.20
CA ALA A 330 7.66 -0.97 -1.88
C ALA A 330 7.90 -1.83 -3.13
N PRO A 331 8.98 -2.64 -3.17
CA PRO A 331 9.34 -3.41 -4.36
C PRO A 331 8.50 -4.69 -4.53
N GLY A 332 7.91 -5.22 -3.45
CA GLY A 332 7.10 -6.43 -3.48
C GLY A 332 5.59 -6.18 -3.63
N LEU A 333 5.17 -4.93 -3.82
CA LEU A 333 3.76 -4.55 -3.98
C LEU A 333 3.52 -3.95 -5.36
N SER A 334 2.52 -4.48 -6.06
CA SER A 334 2.00 -3.84 -7.27
C SER A 334 1.29 -2.52 -6.92
N TRP A 335 1.16 -1.62 -7.89
CA TRP A 335 0.43 -0.37 -7.73
C TRP A 335 -0.99 -0.56 -7.14
N LEU A 336 -1.72 -1.56 -7.63
CA LEU A 336 -3.04 -1.90 -7.10
C LEU A 336 -2.97 -2.39 -5.66
N ALA A 337 -2.01 -3.27 -5.33
CA ALA A 337 -1.84 -3.79 -3.98
C ALA A 337 -1.59 -2.66 -2.95
N ARG A 338 -0.86 -1.60 -3.32
CA ARG A 338 -0.60 -0.45 -2.42
C ARG A 338 -1.90 0.21 -1.96
N ARG A 339 -2.81 0.50 -2.90
CA ARG A 339 -4.13 1.08 -2.60
C ARG A 339 -4.99 0.13 -1.77
N THR A 340 -4.97 -1.15 -2.10
CA THR A 340 -5.76 -2.14 -1.37
C THR A 340 -5.24 -2.34 0.06
N VAL A 341 -3.93 -2.24 0.30
CA VAL A 341 -3.36 -2.30 1.66
C VAL A 341 -3.93 -1.20 2.55
N VAL A 342 -3.86 0.07 2.15
CA VAL A 342 -4.40 1.18 2.96
C VAL A 342 -5.91 1.02 3.19
N ASN A 343 -6.65 0.62 2.16
CA ASN A 343 -8.09 0.37 2.30
C ASN A 343 -8.39 -0.76 3.28
N SER A 344 -7.72 -1.91 3.16
CA SER A 344 -7.88 -3.04 4.09
C SER A 344 -7.49 -2.70 5.53
N MET A 345 -6.48 -1.85 5.72
CA MET A 345 -6.12 -1.33 7.03
C MET A 345 -7.23 -0.45 7.61
N THR A 346 -7.88 0.35 6.77
CA THR A 346 -9.00 1.22 7.20
C THR A 346 -10.24 0.41 7.52
N ASP A 347 -10.54 -0.58 6.69
CA ASP A 347 -11.76 -1.39 6.76
C ASP A 347 -11.62 -2.53 7.80
N GLY A 348 -10.40 -2.79 8.27
CA GLY A 348 -10.12 -3.78 9.32
C GLY A 348 -9.96 -5.22 8.81
N SER A 349 -9.80 -5.43 7.50
CA SER A 349 -9.69 -6.75 6.86
C SER A 349 -8.26 -7.23 6.64
N LEU A 350 -7.26 -6.39 6.91
CA LEU A 350 -5.85 -6.77 6.81
C LEU A 350 -5.47 -7.72 7.95
N VAL A 351 -4.93 -8.88 7.60
CA VAL A 351 -4.48 -9.89 8.57
C VAL A 351 -2.96 -10.02 8.52
N VAL A 352 -2.32 -9.99 9.69
CA VAL A 352 -0.90 -10.29 9.87
C VAL A 352 -0.77 -11.63 10.58
N GLU A 353 -0.16 -12.61 9.95
CA GLU A 353 -0.04 -13.98 10.46
C GLU A 353 1.41 -14.48 10.47
N PRO A 354 1.77 -15.39 11.40
CA PRO A 354 3.07 -16.02 11.40
C PRO A 354 3.22 -16.97 10.19
N ILE A 355 4.45 -17.06 9.67
CA ILE A 355 4.82 -18.01 8.62
C ILE A 355 5.05 -19.39 9.29
N PRO A 356 4.33 -20.45 8.88
CA PRO A 356 4.54 -21.80 9.40
C PRO A 356 5.99 -22.24 9.22
N SER A 357 6.55 -22.94 10.22
CA SER A 357 7.95 -23.37 10.22
C SER A 357 8.34 -24.19 8.99
N ALA A 358 7.39 -24.94 8.39
CA ALA A 358 7.59 -25.67 7.14
C ALA A 358 7.91 -24.76 5.94
N ALA A 359 7.33 -23.56 5.89
CA ALA A 359 7.51 -22.60 4.80
C ALA A 359 8.77 -21.72 4.97
N LYS A 360 9.41 -21.71 6.15
CA LYS A 360 10.65 -20.94 6.42
C LYS A 360 11.85 -21.38 5.58
N ARG A 361 11.77 -22.54 4.91
CA ARG A 361 12.85 -23.09 4.05
C ARG A 361 13.11 -22.27 2.78
N TYR A 362 12.21 -21.37 2.40
CA TYR A 362 12.36 -20.53 1.22
C TYR A 362 12.84 -19.12 1.59
N PRO A 363 13.90 -18.60 0.93
CA PRO A 363 14.38 -17.25 1.19
C PRO A 363 13.41 -16.23 0.59
N PHE A 364 12.53 -15.67 1.43
CA PHE A 364 11.61 -14.61 1.04
C PHE A 364 12.25 -13.22 1.20
N THR A 365 12.10 -12.36 0.20
CA THR A 365 12.40 -10.93 0.34
C THR A 365 11.25 -10.22 1.05
N CYS A 366 11.53 -9.13 1.76
CA CYS A 366 10.48 -8.35 2.38
C CYS A 366 9.67 -7.59 1.31
N ALA A 367 8.35 -7.74 1.34
CA ALA A 367 7.46 -7.10 0.37
C ALA A 367 7.49 -5.56 0.44
N LEU A 368 7.79 -4.99 1.62
CA LEU A 368 7.76 -3.54 1.85
C LEU A 368 9.11 -2.85 1.59
N CYS A 369 10.22 -3.37 2.11
CA CYS A 369 11.53 -2.71 1.95
C CYS A 369 12.50 -3.44 1.01
N GLY A 370 12.14 -4.62 0.50
CA GLY A 370 13.03 -5.42 -0.35
C GLY A 370 14.21 -6.07 0.37
N GLU A 371 14.30 -5.94 1.69
CA GLU A 371 15.32 -6.61 2.51
C GLU A 371 15.40 -8.09 2.11
N SER A 372 16.63 -8.59 1.93
CA SER A 372 16.93 -9.93 1.39
C SER A 372 18.13 -10.60 2.09
N ARG A 373 18.70 -9.97 3.13
CA ARG A 373 19.76 -10.56 3.96
C ARG A 373 19.35 -11.93 4.51
N LYS A 374 20.33 -12.84 4.54
CA LYS A 374 20.23 -14.22 5.03
C LYS A 374 20.69 -14.28 6.49
N GLY A 375 20.24 -15.30 7.21
CA GLY A 375 20.50 -15.50 8.64
C GLY A 375 19.22 -15.50 9.47
N ASP A 376 19.27 -16.13 10.64
CA ASP A 376 18.08 -16.32 11.48
C ASP A 376 17.54 -15.00 12.04
N GLU A 377 18.41 -14.04 12.32
CA GLU A 377 18.03 -12.67 12.74
C GLU A 377 17.19 -11.93 11.69
N TYR A 378 17.41 -12.24 10.41
CA TYR A 378 16.71 -11.64 9.29
C TYR A 378 15.57 -12.53 8.80
N ALA A 379 15.27 -13.66 9.43
CA ALA A 379 14.26 -14.59 8.97
C ALA A 379 12.86 -13.95 8.89
N ARG A 380 12.13 -14.24 7.82
CA ARG A 380 10.77 -13.72 7.63
C ARG A 380 9.85 -14.60 8.45
N THR A 381 9.47 -14.10 9.62
CA THR A 381 8.63 -14.83 10.58
C THR A 381 7.15 -14.56 10.36
N HIS A 382 6.79 -13.46 9.70
CA HIS A 382 5.42 -13.02 9.51
C HIS A 382 5.16 -12.61 8.06
N ARG A 383 3.89 -12.67 7.69
CA ARG A 383 3.37 -12.18 6.41
C ARG A 383 2.03 -11.50 6.63
N PHE A 384 1.64 -10.61 5.73
CA PHE A 384 0.30 -10.05 5.74
C PHE A 384 -0.49 -10.44 4.50
N ARG A 385 -1.82 -10.38 4.63
CA ARG A 385 -2.78 -10.51 3.55
C ARG A 385 -3.83 -9.41 3.67
N VAL A 386 -4.29 -8.92 2.54
CA VAL A 386 -5.19 -7.75 2.42
C VAL A 386 -6.65 -8.10 2.75
N SER A 387 -6.97 -9.39 2.84
CA SER A 387 -8.29 -9.92 3.17
C SER A 387 -8.15 -11.20 3.97
N GLU A 388 -9.18 -11.54 4.73
CA GLU A 388 -9.30 -12.80 5.48
C GLU A 388 -9.45 -14.05 4.59
N ASN A 389 -9.68 -13.87 3.28
CA ASN A 389 -9.78 -14.96 2.33
C ASN A 389 -8.48 -15.78 2.30
N GLU A 390 -8.58 -17.11 2.36
CA GLU A 390 -7.41 -18.00 2.36
C GLU A 390 -6.63 -17.97 1.04
N SER A 391 -7.31 -17.62 -0.06
CA SER A 391 -6.71 -17.44 -1.39
C SER A 391 -6.01 -16.09 -1.56
N ALA A 392 -6.11 -15.17 -0.58
CA ALA A 392 -5.51 -13.85 -0.69
C ALA A 392 -3.99 -13.93 -0.84
N GLN A 393 -3.43 -13.03 -1.65
CA GLN A 393 -2.00 -12.93 -1.84
C GLN A 393 -1.30 -12.62 -0.51
N ARG A 394 -0.20 -13.31 -0.28
CA ARG A 394 0.58 -13.27 0.96
C ARG A 394 1.87 -12.48 0.73
N TYR A 395 2.13 -11.51 1.59
CA TYR A 395 3.28 -10.61 1.49
C TYR A 395 4.21 -10.78 2.70
N PRO A 396 5.41 -11.36 2.52
CA PRO A 396 6.37 -11.57 3.61
C PRO A 396 6.92 -10.25 4.17
N LEU A 397 7.12 -10.20 5.49
CA LEU A 397 7.63 -9.02 6.20
C LEU A 397 8.92 -9.35 6.96
N CYS A 398 9.91 -8.46 6.90
CA CYS A 398 10.98 -8.46 7.90
C CYS A 398 10.47 -7.89 9.22
N THR A 399 11.20 -8.09 10.32
CA THR A 399 10.86 -7.65 11.67
C THR A 399 10.59 -6.14 11.76
N PHE A 400 11.39 -5.34 11.05
CA PHE A 400 11.21 -3.89 10.96
C PHE A 400 9.88 -3.51 10.27
N CYS A 401 9.61 -4.09 9.10
CA CYS A 401 8.39 -3.80 8.36
C CYS A 401 7.13 -4.38 9.04
N LEU A 402 7.27 -5.49 9.75
CA LEU A 402 6.23 -6.05 10.60
C LEU A 402 5.80 -5.07 11.68
N ALA A 403 6.76 -4.45 12.38
CA ALA A 403 6.46 -3.44 13.37
C ALA A 403 5.71 -2.27 12.73
N ARG A 404 6.17 -1.74 11.58
CA ARG A 404 5.50 -0.63 10.86
C ARG A 404 4.05 -0.96 10.50
N VAL A 405 3.79 -2.15 9.96
CA VAL A 405 2.42 -2.59 9.64
C VAL A 405 1.56 -2.67 10.88
N ARG A 406 2.06 -3.28 11.97
CA ARG A 406 1.31 -3.44 13.22
C ARG A 406 0.95 -2.10 13.85
N VAL A 407 1.90 -1.19 14.01
CA VAL A 407 1.63 0.11 14.66
C VAL A 407 0.66 0.96 13.85
N THR A 408 0.69 0.87 12.52
CA THR A 408 -0.30 1.52 11.66
C THR A 408 -1.68 0.87 11.80
N CYS A 409 -1.76 -0.46 11.85
CA CYS A 409 -3.02 -1.16 12.12
C CYS A 409 -3.60 -0.81 13.50
N ASP A 410 -2.77 -0.72 14.53
CA ASP A 410 -3.16 -0.32 15.89
C ASP A 410 -3.75 1.10 15.88
N PHE A 411 -3.07 2.05 15.23
CA PHE A 411 -3.54 3.43 15.11
C PHE A 411 -4.88 3.55 14.35
N VAL A 412 -4.97 2.95 13.16
CA VAL A 412 -6.20 3.03 12.36
C VAL A 412 -7.33 2.25 13.03
N GLY A 413 -7.02 1.17 13.74
CA GLY A 413 -7.97 0.44 14.59
C GLY A 413 -8.49 1.28 15.74
N PHE A 414 -7.63 2.05 16.41
CA PHE A 414 -8.03 3.02 17.42
C PHE A 414 -8.99 4.08 16.83
N LEU A 415 -8.68 4.65 15.66
CA LEU A 415 -9.58 5.62 15.02
C LEU A 415 -10.94 5.02 14.66
N ARG A 416 -11.00 3.75 14.25
CA ARG A 416 -12.28 3.04 14.08
C ARG A 416 -13.03 2.93 15.40
N MET A 417 -12.37 2.50 16.48
CA MET A 417 -13.00 2.38 17.80
C MET A 417 -13.55 3.73 18.29
N VAL A 418 -12.81 4.82 18.05
CA VAL A 418 -13.25 6.19 18.35
C VAL A 418 -14.48 6.56 17.52
N ARG A 419 -14.43 6.41 16.19
CA ARG A 419 -15.55 6.68 15.28
C ARG A 419 -16.80 5.88 15.65
N ASP A 420 -16.63 4.60 15.94
CA ASP A 420 -17.72 3.66 16.22
C ASP A 420 -18.28 3.81 17.65
N GLY A 421 -17.77 4.77 18.44
CA GLY A 421 -18.26 5.04 19.79
C GLY A 421 -17.92 3.97 20.83
N HIS A 422 -16.97 3.09 20.52
CA HIS A 422 -16.51 2.05 21.45
C HIS A 422 -15.54 2.61 22.49
N TRP A 423 -14.94 3.77 22.22
CA TRP A 423 -14.09 4.47 23.18
C TRP A 423 -14.94 5.25 24.20
N ARG A 424 -14.87 4.85 25.48
CA ARG A 424 -15.63 5.47 26.57
C ARG A 424 -14.95 6.74 27.07
N ALA A 425 -14.99 7.81 26.28
CA ALA A 425 -14.60 9.15 26.72
C ALA A 425 -15.79 9.83 27.42
N VAL A 426 -15.93 9.63 28.74
CA VAL A 426 -16.92 10.33 29.56
C VAL A 426 -16.27 11.58 30.16
N GLY A 427 -16.81 12.76 29.85
CA GLY A 427 -16.32 14.04 30.36
C GLY A 427 -15.06 14.56 29.65
N GLU A 428 -14.59 15.74 30.09
CA GLU A 428 -13.41 16.43 29.54
C GLU A 428 -12.12 15.63 29.75
N GLU A 429 -11.99 14.96 30.89
CA GLU A 429 -10.85 14.10 31.22
C GLU A 429 -10.78 12.87 30.30
N GLY A 430 -11.93 12.29 29.95
CA GLY A 430 -12.00 11.19 28.99
C GLY A 430 -11.62 11.60 27.56
N GLU A 431 -11.94 12.84 27.15
CA GLU A 431 -11.53 13.38 25.85
C GLU A 431 -10.02 13.65 25.82
N LYS A 432 -9.44 14.18 26.90
CA LYS A 432 -7.99 14.35 27.03
C LYS A 432 -7.26 13.01 27.02
N ALA A 433 -7.76 12.00 27.72
CA ALA A 433 -7.20 10.65 27.69
C ALA A 433 -7.27 10.02 26.29
N ALA A 434 -8.36 10.26 25.54
CA ALA A 434 -8.47 9.82 24.15
C ALA A 434 -7.44 10.51 23.24
N TRP A 435 -7.19 11.80 23.45
CA TRP A 435 -6.17 12.54 22.73
C TRP A 435 -4.76 12.08 23.08
N GLU A 436 -4.48 11.82 24.36
CA GLU A 436 -3.21 11.25 24.82
C GLU A 436 -2.93 9.90 24.16
N GLU A 437 -3.92 9.01 24.13
CA GLU A 437 -3.80 7.72 23.45
C GLU A 437 -3.58 7.89 21.93
N CYS A 438 -4.28 8.83 21.31
CA CYS A 438 -4.08 9.17 19.90
C CYS A 438 -2.63 9.59 19.62
N VAL A 439 -2.10 10.52 20.42
CA VAL A 439 -0.71 11.00 20.29
C VAL A 439 0.28 9.88 20.59
N ARG A 440 0.02 9.04 21.59
CA ARG A 440 0.86 7.87 21.91
C ARG A 440 0.99 6.91 20.72
N LEU A 441 -0.11 6.63 20.01
CA LEU A 441 -0.10 5.78 18.81
C LEU A 441 0.60 6.46 17.63
N ARG A 442 0.47 7.78 17.46
CA ARG A 442 1.23 8.55 16.45
C ARG A 442 2.73 8.51 16.73
N GLU A 443 3.12 8.69 17.99
CA GLU A 443 4.53 8.61 18.42
C GLU A 443 5.10 7.21 18.16
N ARG A 444 4.32 6.17 18.42
CA ARG A 444 4.66 4.78 18.14
C ARG A 444 4.91 4.54 16.65
N MET A 445 4.11 5.14 15.77
CA MET A 445 4.37 5.13 14.33
C MET A 445 5.68 5.87 13.98
N PHE A 446 5.93 7.05 14.57
CA PHE A 446 7.14 7.83 14.34
C PHE A 446 8.43 7.06 14.68
N TRP A 447 8.53 6.49 15.88
CA TRP A 447 9.73 5.74 16.30
C TRP A 447 9.94 4.48 15.47
N THR A 448 8.85 3.79 15.14
CA THR A 448 8.93 2.60 14.27
C THR A 448 9.31 2.96 12.84
N ARG A 449 8.95 4.15 12.35
CA ARG A 449 9.37 4.65 11.03
C ARG A 449 10.88 4.86 10.95
N ILE A 450 11.48 5.38 12.02
CA ILE A 450 12.94 5.63 12.08
C ILE A 450 13.75 4.40 12.50
N GLY A 451 13.09 3.37 13.05
CA GLY A 451 13.75 2.15 13.50
C GLY A 451 14.57 2.35 14.77
N GLY A 452 14.11 3.24 15.66
CA GLY A 452 14.80 3.58 16.90
C GLY A 452 13.86 3.69 18.08
N GLY A 453 14.43 4.09 19.21
CA GLY A 453 13.72 4.33 20.45
C GLY A 453 14.63 5.05 21.45
N VAL A 454 14.14 5.19 22.67
CA VAL A 454 14.85 5.73 23.81
C VAL A 454 14.97 4.63 24.87
N VAL A 455 16.05 4.74 25.64
CA VAL A 455 16.25 3.99 26.88
C VAL A 455 16.39 5.00 28.03
N PRO A 456 16.03 4.63 29.27
CA PRO A 456 16.29 5.50 30.41
C PRO A 456 17.80 5.73 30.57
N ALA A 457 18.21 6.97 30.86
CA ALA A 457 19.63 7.34 30.95
C ALA A 457 20.42 6.60 32.05
N PHE A 458 19.72 5.97 33.01
CA PHE A 458 20.32 5.14 34.05
C PHE A 458 20.58 3.69 33.60
N VAL A 459 20.06 3.27 32.45
CA VAL A 459 20.36 1.98 31.82
C VAL A 459 21.61 2.14 30.96
N GLN A 460 22.67 1.38 31.25
CA GLN A 460 23.88 1.36 30.42
C GLN A 460 23.60 0.53 29.17
N VAL A 461 23.62 1.17 27.99
CA VAL A 461 23.44 0.55 26.66
C VAL A 461 24.76 0.18 26.03
#